data_AF-A0A3N5NK88-F1
#
_entry.id   AF-A0A3N5NK88-F1
#
_cell.length_a   1.000
_cell.length_b   1.000
_cell.length_c   1.000
_cell.angle_alpha   90.00
_cell.angle_beta   90.00
_cell.angle_gamma   90.00
#
_symmetry.space_group_name_H-M   'P 1'
#
loop_
_entity.id
_entity.type
_entity.pdbx_description
1 polymer ?
#
loop_
_entity_poly.entity_id
_entity_poly.type
_entity_poly.pdbx_seq_one_letter_code
_entity_poly.pdbx_strand_id
1 'polypeptide(L)'
;PFFLSRPWLRHLVRPEALHPEGAMVDAGYVRWARKRGYRVNTWTVDDPARMWQLVQAGVDLIITNRPDLLRQVLEAGREPGEVPVPGREGK
;
A
#
# COMPACT_ATOMS: atom_id res chain seq x y z
N PRO A 1 9.17 -8.96 21.61
CA PRO A 1 8.77 -9.12 23.03
C PRO A 1 7.24 -9.03 23.21
N PHE A 2 6.62 -9.90 24.04
CA PHE A 2 5.16 -10.03 24.18
C PHE A 2 4.43 -8.73 24.61
N PHE A 3 5.15 -7.78 25.22
CA PHE A 3 4.60 -6.48 25.64
C PHE A 3 4.33 -5.50 24.48
N LEU A 4 4.96 -5.66 23.30
CA LEU A 4 4.64 -4.85 22.11
C LEU A 4 3.39 -5.34 21.36
N SER A 5 2.86 -6.53 21.68
CA SER A 5 1.71 -7.13 20.99
C SER A 5 0.36 -6.56 21.44
N ARG A 6 0.33 -5.61 22.37
CA ARG A 6 -0.91 -5.16 23.00
C ARG A 6 -1.69 -4.18 22.10
N PRO A 7 -2.95 -4.48 21.73
CA PRO A 7 -3.74 -3.71 20.77
C PRO A 7 -4.17 -2.30 21.25
N TRP A 8 -4.09 -2.01 22.55
CA TRP A 8 -4.45 -0.71 23.14
C TRP A 8 -3.55 0.47 22.73
N LEU A 9 -2.26 0.25 22.45
CA LEU A 9 -1.32 1.32 22.09
C LEU A 9 -1.67 1.96 20.74
N ARG A 10 -2.32 1.20 19.84
CA ARG A 10 -2.73 1.68 18.52
C ARG A 10 -3.72 2.85 18.61
N HIS A 11 -4.51 2.91 19.67
CA HIS A 11 -5.45 4.01 19.91
C HIS A 11 -4.75 5.28 20.41
N LEU A 12 -3.57 5.15 21.03
CA LEU A 12 -2.74 6.29 21.43
C LEU A 12 -1.90 6.82 20.26
N VAL A 13 -1.31 5.93 19.47
CA VAL A 13 -0.38 6.32 18.38
C VAL A 13 -1.12 6.80 17.13
N ARG A 14 -2.35 6.33 16.88
CA ARG A 14 -3.18 6.70 15.71
C ARG A 14 -2.37 6.76 14.41
N PRO A 15 -1.72 5.65 14.01
CA PRO A 15 -0.88 5.66 12.82
C PRO A 15 -1.71 6.05 11.60
N GLU A 16 -1.17 6.88 10.72
CA GLU A 16 -1.84 7.26 9.47
C GLU A 16 -1.79 6.12 8.43
N ALA A 17 -0.76 5.27 8.50
CA ALA A 17 -0.52 4.18 7.56
C ALA A 17 -0.17 2.87 8.28
N LEU A 18 -0.60 1.77 7.68
CA LEU A 18 -0.20 0.42 8.03
C LEU A 18 0.81 -0.07 7.01
N HIS A 19 1.87 -0.70 7.49
CA HIS A 19 2.98 -1.17 6.66
C HIS A 19 3.11 -2.71 6.68
N PRO A 20 2.13 -3.46 6.12
CA PRO A 20 2.18 -4.91 6.11
C PRO A 20 3.14 -5.45 5.04
N GLU A 21 3.60 -6.67 5.25
CA GLU A 21 4.26 -7.45 4.20
C GLU A 21 3.27 -7.70 3.04
N GLY A 22 3.75 -7.59 1.80
CA GLY A 22 2.93 -7.70 0.59
C GLY A 22 2.13 -9.00 0.51
N ALA A 23 2.62 -10.11 1.06
CA ALA A 23 1.90 -11.39 1.09
C ALA A 23 0.62 -11.37 1.94
N MET A 24 0.52 -10.48 2.94
CA MET A 24 -0.63 -10.41 3.85
C MET A 24 -1.78 -9.55 3.32
N VAL A 25 -1.60 -8.88 2.19
CA VAL A 25 -2.53 -7.86 1.71
C VAL A 25 -3.41 -8.39 0.60
N ASP A 26 -4.72 -8.36 0.81
CA ASP A 26 -5.72 -8.54 -0.23
C ASP A 26 -6.69 -7.35 -0.26
N ALA A 27 -7.64 -7.37 -1.20
CA ALA A 27 -8.64 -6.32 -1.31
C ALA A 27 -9.51 -6.21 -0.04
N GLY A 28 -9.70 -7.30 0.72
CA GLY A 28 -10.41 -7.29 2.00
C GLY A 28 -9.66 -6.51 3.07
N TYR A 29 -8.36 -6.75 3.20
CA TYR A 29 -7.47 -6.03 4.09
C TYR A 29 -7.46 -4.53 3.78
N VAL A 30 -7.31 -4.15 2.51
CA VAL A 30 -7.30 -2.74 2.09
C VAL A 30 -8.64 -2.06 2.43
N ARG A 31 -9.78 -2.70 2.14
CA ARG A 31 -11.10 -2.17 2.51
C ARG A 31 -11.26 -2.00 4.02
N TRP A 32 -10.79 -2.96 4.81
CA TRP A 32 -10.84 -2.88 6.27
C TRP A 32 -10.01 -1.72 6.82
N ALA A 33 -8.81 -1.51 6.25
CA ALA A 33 -7.89 -0.45 6.65
C ALA A 33 -8.45 0.94 6.28
N ARG A 34 -8.93 1.11 5.05
CA ARG A 34 -9.55 2.35 4.58
C ARG A 34 -10.77 2.75 5.41
N LYS A 35 -11.64 1.80 5.76
CA LYS A 35 -12.81 2.05 6.66
C LYS A 35 -12.41 2.59 8.03
N ARG A 36 -11.15 2.43 8.43
CA ARG A 36 -10.59 2.90 9.71
C ARG A 36 -9.69 4.12 9.56
N GLY A 37 -9.63 4.71 8.36
CA GLY A 37 -8.80 5.88 8.06
C GLY A 37 -7.32 5.57 7.88
N TYR A 38 -6.94 4.30 7.70
CA TYR A 38 -5.55 3.93 7.46
C TYR A 38 -5.22 3.87 5.97
N ARG A 39 -4.05 4.40 5.61
CA ARG A 39 -3.34 4.06 4.37
C ARG A 39 -2.70 2.67 4.48
N VAL A 40 -2.48 1.99 3.37
CA VAL A 40 -1.81 0.69 3.29
C VAL A 40 -0.59 0.79 2.38
N ASN A 41 0.59 0.71 2.99
CA ASN A 41 1.88 0.81 2.31
C ASN A 41 2.61 -0.54 2.40
N THR A 42 2.71 -1.30 1.33
CA THR A 42 3.24 -2.67 1.41
C THR A 42 4.75 -2.73 1.21
N TRP A 43 5.40 -3.72 1.80
CA TRP A 43 6.82 -4.01 1.60
C TRP A 43 7.07 -5.53 1.58
N THR A 44 8.22 -6.02 1.12
CA THR A 44 8.89 -5.56 -0.10
C THR A 44 8.36 -6.45 -1.23
N VAL A 45 7.94 -5.85 -2.34
CA VAL A 45 7.31 -6.59 -3.44
C VAL A 45 8.12 -6.42 -4.70
N ASP A 46 8.73 -7.50 -5.18
CA ASP A 46 9.61 -7.48 -6.36
C ASP A 46 9.03 -8.27 -7.56
N ASP A 47 7.95 -9.02 -7.34
CA ASP A 47 7.24 -9.77 -8.39
C ASP A 47 6.17 -8.91 -9.10
N PRO A 48 6.25 -8.71 -10.43
CA PRO A 48 5.29 -7.88 -11.18
C PRO A 48 3.84 -8.35 -11.10
N ALA A 49 3.60 -9.67 -11.08
CA ALA A 49 2.25 -10.20 -10.98
C ALA A 49 1.64 -9.84 -9.62
N ARG A 50 2.43 -9.94 -8.55
CA ARG A 50 2.02 -9.49 -7.22
C ARG A 50 1.83 -7.98 -7.13
N MET A 51 2.71 -7.18 -7.74
CA MET A 51 2.54 -5.73 -7.84
C MET A 51 1.18 -5.39 -8.45
N TRP A 52 0.83 -6.02 -9.58
CA TRP A 52 -0.44 -5.82 -10.25
C TRP A 52 -1.63 -6.14 -9.34
N GLN A 53 -1.60 -7.29 -8.65
CA GLN A 53 -2.65 -7.66 -7.71
C GLN A 53 -2.82 -6.64 -6.58
N LEU A 54 -1.72 -6.10 -6.05
CA LEU A 54 -1.76 -5.10 -4.98
C LEU A 54 -2.26 -3.74 -5.48
N VAL A 55 -1.89 -3.33 -6.69
CA VAL A 55 -2.43 -2.15 -7.37
C VAL A 55 -3.96 -2.29 -7.51
N GLN A 56 -4.43 -3.43 -8.02
CA GLN A 56 -5.86 -3.72 -8.15
C GLN A 56 -6.58 -3.80 -6.80
N ALA A 57 -5.90 -4.27 -5.75
CA ALA A 57 -6.42 -4.27 -4.39
C ALA A 57 -6.55 -2.86 -3.80
N GLY A 58 -5.89 -1.86 -4.38
CA GLY A 58 -5.97 -0.46 -3.99
C GLY A 58 -5.03 -0.06 -2.86
N VAL A 59 -3.84 -0.66 -2.78
CA VAL A 59 -2.80 -0.19 -1.84
C VAL A 59 -2.37 1.24 -2.18
N ASP A 60 -1.94 2.00 -1.18
CA ASP A 60 -1.53 3.39 -1.35
C ASP A 60 -0.07 3.53 -1.78
N LEU A 61 0.79 2.58 -1.38
CA LEU A 61 2.21 2.56 -1.73
C LEU A 61 2.73 1.12 -1.80
N ILE A 62 3.67 0.86 -2.71
CA ILE A 62 4.44 -0.38 -2.80
C ILE A 62 5.92 -0.05 -2.63
N ILE A 63 6.55 -0.62 -1.60
CA ILE A 63 8.00 -0.60 -1.40
C ILE A 63 8.58 -1.79 -2.18
N THR A 64 9.55 -1.50 -3.06
CA THR A 64 10.13 -2.49 -3.98
C THR A 64 11.62 -2.21 -4.19
N ASN A 65 12.39 -3.27 -4.43
CA ASN A 65 13.75 -3.18 -4.96
C ASN A 65 13.79 -3.06 -6.49
N ARG A 66 12.62 -3.20 -7.15
CA ARG A 66 12.45 -3.22 -8.62
C ARG A 66 11.53 -2.09 -9.09
N PRO A 67 11.92 -0.81 -8.90
CA PRO A 67 11.09 0.34 -9.31
C PRO A 67 10.87 0.40 -10.83
N ASP A 68 11.78 -0.19 -11.61
CA ASP A 68 11.68 -0.37 -13.06
C ASP A 68 10.45 -1.20 -13.45
N LEU A 69 10.22 -2.31 -12.75
CA LEU A 69 9.09 -3.20 -13.01
C LEU A 69 7.79 -2.60 -12.50
N LEU A 70 7.81 -1.95 -11.32
CA LEU A 70 6.62 -1.29 -10.78
C LEU A 70 6.11 -0.19 -11.72
N ARG A 71 7.01 0.58 -12.34
CA ARG A 71 6.63 1.58 -13.34
C ARG A 71 5.89 0.94 -14.52
N GLN A 72 6.42 -0.15 -15.09
CA GLN A 72 5.79 -0.86 -16.20
C GLN A 72 4.41 -1.38 -15.84
N VAL A 73 4.25 -1.94 -14.63
CA VAL A 73 2.96 -2.43 -14.12
C VAL A 73 1.95 -1.28 -14.00
N LEU A 74 2.35 -0.12 -13.51
CA LEU A 74 1.47 1.06 -13.37
C LEU A 74 1.09 1.66 -14.73
N GLU A 75 2.03 1.73 -15.66
CA GLU A 75 1.78 2.22 -17.03
C GLU A 75 0.84 1.28 -17.79
N ALA A 76 1.01 -0.03 -17.66
CA ALA A 76 0.13 -1.03 -18.27
C ALA A 76 -1.32 -0.95 -17.75
N GLY A 77 -1.54 -0.47 -16.52
CA GLY A 77 -2.86 -0.29 -15.94
C GLY A 77 -3.51 1.06 -16.18
N ARG A 78 -2.81 1.99 -16.85
CA ARG A 78 -3.31 3.34 -17.07
C ARG A 78 -4.13 3.42 -18.35
N GLU A 79 -5.33 3.99 -18.28
CA GLU A 79 -6.10 4.36 -19.46
C GLU A 79 -5.32 5.44 -20.26
N PRO A 80 -5.29 5.39 -21.61
CA PRO A 80 -4.59 6.39 -22.41
C PRO A 80 -5.20 7.79 -22.21
N GLY A 81 -4.50 8.67 -21.47
CA GLY A 81 -4.88 10.08 -21.31
C GLY A 81 -4.92 10.62 -19.87
N GLU A 82 -4.73 9.79 -18.85
CA GLU A 82 -4.69 10.29 -17.48
C GLU A 82 -3.35 11.00 -17.19
N VAL A 83 -3.40 12.31 -16.94
CA VAL A 83 -2.22 13.14 -16.65
C VAL A 83 -1.69 12.81 -15.25
N PRO A 84 -0.37 12.74 -15.01
CA PRO A 84 0.17 12.58 -13.66
C PRO A 84 -0.30 13.72 -12.76
N VAL A 85 -1.00 13.39 -11.67
CA VAL A 85 -1.26 14.35 -10.60
C VAL A 85 0.09 14.60 -9.92
N PRO A 86 0.63 15.84 -9.92
CA PRO A 86 1.80 16.17 -9.13
C PRO A 86 1.50 15.85 -7.66
N GLY A 87 2.47 15.22 -6.98
CA GLY A 87 2.31 14.73 -5.62
C GLY A 87 1.60 15.75 -4.73
N ARG A 88 0.50 15.34 -4.11
CA ARG A 88 -0.08 16.08 -2.99
C ARG A 88 0.94 16.06 -1.86
N GLU A 89 1.74 17.12 -1.77
CA GLU A 89 2.47 17.46 -0.56
C GLU A 89 1.44 17.79 0.53
N GLY A 90 1.10 16.78 1.31
CA GLY A 90 0.30 16.91 2.52
C GLY A 90 1.21 17.13 3.71
N LYS A 91 1.39 18.40 4.05
CA LYS A 91 1.68 19.05 5.34
C LYS A 91 2.14 18.19 6.53
#